data_AF-A0A5Y1YDP3-F1
#
_entry.id   AF-A0A5Y1YDP3-F1
#
_cell.length_a   1.000
_cell.length_b   1.000
_cell.length_c   1.000
_cell.angle_alpha   90.00
_cell.angle_beta   90.00
_cell.angle_gamma   90.00
#
_symmetry.space_group_name_H-M   'P 1'
#
loop_
_entity.id
_entity.type
_entity.pdbx_description
1 polymer ?
#
loop_
_entity_poly.entity_id
_entity_poly.type
_entity_poly.pdbx_seq_one_letter_code
_entity_poly.pdbx_strand_id
1 'polypeptide(L)' 'MMDDPRHKALRRLIGPAITNARVAAMEDILFAAAGAAVQAALQQECVDFFFAIAADLPLFAIANLVGITHDDRHQIFA' A
#
# COMPACT_ATOMS: atom_id res chain seq x y z
N MET A 1 19.39 10.70 -7.62
CA MET A 1 20.14 9.44 -7.44
C MET A 1 21.02 9.61 -6.22
N MET A 2 21.12 8.61 -5.34
CA MET A 2 21.95 8.70 -4.14
C MET A 2 23.25 7.92 -4.38
N ASP A 3 24.38 8.46 -3.93
CA ASP A 3 25.68 7.84 -4.15
C ASP A 3 26.03 6.80 -3.09
N ASP A 4 26.96 5.91 -3.44
CA ASP A 4 27.61 5.02 -2.46
C ASP A 4 28.54 5.83 -1.54
N PRO A 5 28.73 5.40 -0.27
CA PRO A 5 28.26 4.15 0.34
C PRO A 5 26.83 4.18 0.89
N ARG A 6 26.19 5.36 0.87
CA ARG A 6 24.88 5.59 1.50
C ARG A 6 23.76 4.80 0.82
N HIS A 7 23.77 4.75 -0.52
CA HIS A 7 22.80 3.97 -1.28
C HIS A 7 22.85 2.47 -0.90
N LYS A 8 24.04 1.86 -0.91
CA LYS A 8 24.21 0.45 -0.50
C LYS A 8 23.76 0.18 0.94
N ALA A 9 24.03 1.10 1.88
CA ALA A 9 23.61 0.96 3.27
C ALA A 9 22.07 0.96 3.40
N LEU A 10 21.38 1.91 2.76
CA LEU A 10 19.91 1.98 2.77
C LEU A 10 19.26 0.79 2.06
N ARG A 11 19.81 0.37 0.90
CA ARG A 11 19.31 -0.80 0.18
C ARG A 11 19.43 -2.07 1.03
N ARG A 12 20.53 -2.24 1.78
CA ARG A 12 20.70 -3.38 2.70
C ARG A 12 19.69 -3.34 3.84
N LEU A 13 19.34 -2.16 4.33
CA LEU A 13 18.36 -1.97 5.40
C LEU A 13 16.93 -2.26 4.94
N ILE A 14 16.51 -1.73 3.79
CA ILE A 14 15.12 -1.81 3.30
C ILE A 14 14.85 -3.12 2.54
N GLY A 15 15.84 -3.65 1.82
CA GLY A 15 15.70 -4.82 0.94
C GLY A 15 14.96 -6.03 1.54
N PRO A 16 15.22 -6.43 2.80
CA PRO A 16 14.51 -7.53 3.44
C PRO A 16 12.99 -7.34 3.59
N ALA A 17 12.51 -6.10 3.64
CA ALA A 17 11.08 -5.79 3.72
C ALA A 17 10.37 -5.98 2.37
N ILE A 18 11.08 -5.79 1.25
CA ILE A 18 10.51 -5.79 -0.11
C ILE A 18 10.90 -7.03 -0.93
N THR A 19 11.07 -8.17 -0.28
CA THR A 19 11.35 -9.44 -0.99
C THR A 19 10.08 -9.95 -1.69
N ASN A 20 10.23 -10.79 -2.72
CA ASN A 20 9.09 -11.42 -3.40
C ASN A 20 8.14 -12.13 -2.43
N ALA A 21 8.68 -12.82 -1.42
CA ALA A 21 7.88 -13.49 -0.39
C ALA A 21 7.09 -12.50 0.47
N ARG A 22 7.67 -11.33 0.81
CA ARG A 22 6.98 -10.28 1.57
C ARG A 22 5.87 -9.63 0.75
N VAL A 23 6.12 -9.36 -0.54
CA VAL A 23 5.10 -8.82 -1.46
C VAL A 23 3.97 -9.82 -1.65
N ALA A 24 4.28 -11.10 -1.87
CA ALA A 24 3.26 -12.16 -2.01
C ALA A 24 2.42 -12.33 -0.74
N ALA A 25 3.02 -12.20 0.45
CA ALA A 25 2.27 -12.26 1.72
C ALA A 25 1.26 -11.12 1.89
N MET A 26 1.33 -10.06 1.06
CA MET A 26 0.36 -8.96 1.06
C MET A 26 -0.80 -9.17 0.08
N GLU A 27 -0.75 -10.21 -0.75
CA GLU A 27 -1.74 -10.43 -1.81
C GLU A 27 -3.15 -10.59 -1.26
N ASP A 28 -3.33 -11.45 -0.24
CA ASP A 28 -4.64 -11.70 0.37
C ASP A 28 -5.27 -10.43 0.96
N ILE A 29 -4.48 -9.63 1.68
CA ILE A 29 -4.99 -8.42 2.34
C ILE A 29 -5.29 -7.31 1.31
N LEU A 30 -4.50 -7.21 0.24
CA LEU A 30 -4.76 -6.27 -0.86
C LEU A 30 -5.96 -6.69 -1.69
N PHE A 31 -6.14 -7.98 -1.92
CA PHE A 31 -7.29 -8.52 -2.63
C PHE A 31 -8.58 -8.26 -1.85
N ALA A 32 -8.57 -8.49 -0.53
CA ALA A 32 -9.70 -8.17 0.34
C ALA A 32 -10.03 -6.67 0.34
N ALA A 33 -9.01 -5.80 0.43
CA ALA A 33 -9.19 -4.35 0.38
C ALA A 33 -9.76 -3.89 -0.97
N ALA A 34 -9.24 -4.42 -2.08
CA ALA A 34 -9.74 -4.11 -3.42
C ALA A 34 -11.19 -4.58 -3.61
N GLY A 35 -11.51 -5.79 -3.14
CA GLY A 35 -12.88 -6.31 -3.17
C GLY A 35 -13.85 -5.43 -2.39
N ALA A 36 -13.47 -4.97 -1.20
CA ALA A 36 -14.29 -4.05 -0.39
C ALA A 36 -14.50 -2.70 -1.09
N ALA A 37 -13.45 -2.12 -1.68
CA ALA A 37 -13.53 -0.87 -2.42
C ALA A 37 -14.47 -0.98 -3.63
N VAL A 38 -14.34 -2.06 -4.41
CA VAL A 38 -15.24 -2.33 -5.55
C VAL A 38 -16.68 -2.53 -5.08
N GLN A 39 -16.91 -3.31 -4.02
CA GLN A 39 -18.25 -3.54 -3.49
C GLN A 39 -18.93 -2.25 -3.04
N ALA A 40 -18.19 -1.34 -2.41
CA ALA A 40 -18.68 -0.02 -2.01
C ALA A 40 -18.97 0.88 -3.22
N ALA A 41 -18.11 0.87 -4.23
CA ALA A 41 -18.31 1.63 -5.47
C ALA A 41 -19.56 1.16 -6.23
N LEU A 42 -19.85 -0.14 -6.24
CA LEU A 42 -21.05 -0.72 -6.87
C LEU A 42 -22.38 -0.30 -6.19
N GLN A 43 -22.35 0.24 -4.98
CA GLN A 43 -23.56 0.77 -4.32
C GLN A 43 -23.94 2.17 -4.80
N GLN A 44 -23.11 2.79 -5.66
CA GLN A 44 -23.33 4.14 -6.19
C GLN A 44 -23.64 4.07 -7.68
N GLU A 45 -24.56 4.92 -8.15
CA GLU A 45 -24.89 5.01 -9.58
C GLU A 45 -23.75 5.58 -10.42
N CYS A 46 -22.91 6.43 -9.81
CA CYS A 46 -21.74 7.04 -10.44
C CYS A 46 -20.66 7.28 -9.38
N VAL A 47 -19.41 7.05 -9.76
CA VAL A 47 -18.27 7.12 -8.85
C VAL A 47 -17.01 7.53 -9.61
N ASP A 48 -16.20 8.39 -9.00
CA ASP A 48 -14.84 8.66 -9.47
C ASP A 48 -13.93 7.49 -9.05
N PHE A 49 -13.48 6.72 -10.04
CA PHE A 49 -12.62 5.57 -9.85
C PHE A 49 -11.31 5.90 -9.11
N PHE A 50 -10.73 7.08 -9.35
CA PHE A 50 -9.47 7.47 -8.73
C PHE A 50 -9.62 7.56 -7.22
N PHE A 51 -10.63 8.29 -6.75
CA PHE A 51 -10.88 8.46 -5.32
C PHE A 51 -11.46 7.23 -4.66
N ALA A 52 -12.34 6.50 -5.35
CA ALA A 52 -13.02 5.35 -4.74
C ALA A 52 -12.16 4.08 -4.68
N ILE A 53 -11.14 3.95 -5.54
CA ILE A 53 -10.37 2.71 -5.67
C ILE A 53 -8.86 2.98 -5.79
N ALA A 54 -8.43 3.81 -6.75
CA ALA A 54 -7.02 3.87 -7.14
C ALA A 54 -6.12 4.55 -6.10
N ALA A 55 -6.62 5.55 -5.38
CA ALA A 55 -5.84 6.31 -4.40
C ALA A 55 -5.47 5.47 -3.17
N ASP A 56 -6.40 4.63 -2.70
CA ASP A 56 -6.28 4.03 -1.38
C ASP A 56 -5.47 2.73 -1.36
N LEU A 57 -5.58 1.91 -2.40
CA LEU A 57 -4.91 0.61 -2.45
C LEU A 57 -3.37 0.71 -2.39
N PRO A 58 -2.70 1.61 -3.15
CA PRO A 58 -1.25 1.76 -3.05
C PRO A 58 -0.81 2.27 -1.68
N LEU A 59 -1.55 3.22 -1.09
CA LEU A 59 -1.27 3.75 0.23
C LEU A 59 -1.41 2.66 1.30
N PHE A 60 -2.46 1.84 1.20
CA PHE A 60 -2.66 0.67 2.04
C PHE A 60 -1.51 -0.33 1.93
N ALA A 61 -1.00 -0.59 0.72
CA ALA A 61 0.14 -1.47 0.51
C ALA A 61 1.40 -0.93 1.22
N ILE A 62 1.73 0.35 1.00
CA ILE A 62 2.91 0.99 1.61
C ILE A 62 2.79 1.00 3.14
N ALA A 63 1.63 1.35 3.69
CA ALA A 63 1.38 1.34 5.13
C ALA A 63 1.63 -0.05 5.75
N ASN A 64 1.15 -1.11 5.10
CA ASN A 64 1.41 -2.48 5.55
C ASN A 64 2.88 -2.88 5.45
N LEU A 65 3.57 -2.48 4.38
CA LEU A 65 4.99 -2.76 4.19
C LEU A 65 5.87 -2.11 5.27
N VAL A 66 5.52 -0.88 5.68
CA VAL A 66 6.26 -0.08 6.66
C VAL A 66 5.82 -0.38 8.11
N GLY A 67 4.72 -1.13 8.29
CA GLY A 67 4.21 -1.50 9.61
C GLY A 67 3.39 -0.40 10.30
N ILE A 68 2.77 0.50 9.52
CA ILE A 68 1.88 1.55 10.03
C ILE A 68 0.55 0.91 10.46
N THR A 69 0.17 1.14 11.72
CA THR A 69 -1.06 0.62 12.32
C THR A 69 -2.30 1.21 11.64
N HIS A 70 -3.45 0.53 11.74
CA HIS A 70 -4.66 0.97 11.03
C HIS A 70 -5.15 2.37 11.48
N ASP A 71 -5.00 2.68 12.76
CA ASP A 71 -5.45 3.94 13.38
C ASP A 71 -4.65 5.15 12.88
N ASP A 72 -3.37 4.96 12.57
CA ASP A 72 -2.50 6.02 12.04
C ASP A 72 -2.69 6.26 10.54
N ARG A 73 -3.43 5.40 9.81
CA ARG A 73 -3.54 5.48 8.35
C ARG A 73 -4.28 6.72 7.86
N HIS A 74 -5.19 7.27 8.67
CA HIS A 74 -5.91 8.49 8.31
C HIS A 74 -4.99 9.70 8.07
N GLN A 75 -3.78 9.70 8.65
CA GLN A 75 -2.79 10.76 8.42
C GLN A 75 -2.11 10.66 7.04
N ILE A 76 -2.19 9.50 6.37
CA ILE A 76 -1.65 9.28 5.02
C ILE A 76 -2.62 9.84 3.95
N PHE A 77 -3.91 9.90 4.28
CA PHE A 77 -4.99 10.38 3.40
C PHE A 77 -5.30 11.88 3.56
N ALA A 78 -4.60 12.57 4.46
CA ALA A 78 -4.82 13.98 4.82
C ALA A 78 -3.95 14.95 4.01
#